data_AF-A0A8D5AKT4-F1
#
_entry.id   AF-A0A8D5AKT4-F1
#
_cell.length_a   1.000
_cell.length_b   1.000
_cell.length_c   1.000
_cell.angle_alpha   90.00
_cell.angle_beta   90.00
_cell.angle_gamma   90.00
#
_symmetry.space_group_name_H-M   'P 1'
#
loop_
_entity.id
_entity.type
_entity.pdbx_description
1 polymer ?
#
loop_
_entity_poly.entity_id
_entity_poly.type
_entity_poly.pdbx_seq_one_letter_code
_entity_poly.pdbx_strand_id
1 'polypeptide(L)'
;MREDQGNKDILLYILTLAAVATLVAGLLLYNIIGPGVHTLLDGAWSAWVTLTHVGFGDVVPTSFLGRVLSSLLIVFGLILFALFTAALSAAFLGKGLEALGP
;
A
#
# COMPACT_ATOMS: atom_id res chain seq x y z
N MET A 1 -16.79 14.03 -18.64
CA MET A 1 -15.43 14.63 -18.57
C MET A 1 -14.95 14.94 -17.14
N ARG A 2 -15.76 15.53 -16.23
CA ARG A 2 -15.33 15.80 -14.83
C ARG A 2 -15.20 14.55 -13.95
N GLU A 3 -15.98 13.51 -14.20
CA GLU A 3 -16.03 12.29 -13.37
C GLU A 3 -14.84 11.35 -13.60
N ASP A 4 -14.39 11.20 -14.85
CA ASP A 4 -13.15 10.47 -15.20
C ASP A 4 -11.89 11.13 -14.59
N GLN A 5 -11.90 12.46 -14.44
CA GLN A 5 -10.82 13.19 -13.76
C GLN A 5 -10.80 12.89 -12.25
N GLY A 6 -11.97 12.91 -11.58
CA GLY A 6 -12.06 12.60 -10.15
C GLY A 6 -11.61 11.18 -9.79
N ASN A 7 -11.91 10.19 -10.62
CA ASN A 7 -11.46 8.81 -10.40
C ASN A 7 -9.93 8.67 -10.54
N LYS A 8 -9.32 9.36 -11.51
CA LYS A 8 -7.86 9.40 -11.65
C LYS A 8 -7.20 10.06 -10.44
N ASP A 9 -7.76 11.16 -9.95
CA ASP A 9 -7.23 11.87 -8.79
C ASP A 9 -7.27 10.97 -7.54
N ILE A 10 -8.34 10.19 -7.34
CA ILE A 10 -8.45 9.21 -6.26
C ILE A 10 -7.42 8.09 -6.39
N LEU A 11 -7.24 7.53 -7.60
CA LEU A 11 -6.24 6.48 -7.83
C LEU A 11 -4.82 7.00 -7.58
N LEU A 12 -4.51 8.20 -8.08
CA LEU A 12 -3.22 8.86 -7.82
C LEU A 12 -3.01 9.12 -6.32
N TYR A 13 -4.04 9.55 -5.61
CA TYR A 13 -3.99 9.72 -4.16
C TYR A 13 -3.69 8.41 -3.42
N ILE A 14 -4.38 7.32 -3.77
CA ILE A 14 -4.13 6.00 -3.17
C ILE A 14 -2.69 5.52 -3.44
N LEU A 15 -2.20 5.67 -4.67
CA LEU A 15 -0.85 5.28 -5.06
C LEU A 15 0.23 6.10 -4.35
N THR A 16 0.03 7.42 -4.24
CA THR A 16 0.96 8.29 -3.51
C THR A 16 0.95 7.98 -2.02
N LEU A 17 -0.22 7.75 -1.42
CA LEU A 17 -0.35 7.36 -0.01
C LEU A 17 0.32 6.01 0.26
N ALA A 18 0.16 5.02 -0.62
CA ALA A 18 0.83 3.73 -0.55
C ALA A 18 2.37 3.86 -0.63
N ALA A 19 2.87 4.69 -1.54
CA ALA A 19 4.30 4.94 -1.69
C ALA A 19 4.89 5.63 -0.46
N VAL A 20 4.22 6.68 0.05
CA VAL A 20 4.64 7.39 1.26
C VAL A 20 4.62 6.45 2.47
N ALA A 21 3.55 5.67 2.66
CA ALA A 21 3.45 4.73 3.76
C ALA A 21 4.56 3.66 3.70
N THR A 22 4.88 3.15 2.51
CA THR A 22 5.98 2.19 2.31
C THR A 22 7.33 2.81 2.70
N LEU A 23 7.62 4.02 2.24
CA LEU A 23 8.90 4.69 2.53
C LEU A 23 9.04 5.03 4.01
N VAL A 24 7.97 5.56 4.63
CA VAL A 24 7.95 5.90 6.06
C VAL A 24 8.08 4.63 6.90
N ALA A 25 7.27 3.60 6.63
CA ALA A 25 7.35 2.35 7.36
C ALA A 25 8.72 1.68 7.14
N GLY A 26 9.26 1.69 5.91
CA GLY A 26 10.57 1.13 5.61
C GLY A 26 11.71 1.81 6.36
N LEU A 27 11.68 3.15 6.47
CA LEU A 27 12.64 3.90 7.28
C LEU A 27 12.53 3.58 8.77
N LEU A 28 11.31 3.47 9.30
CA LEU A 28 11.08 3.11 10.71
C LEU A 28 11.52 1.66 10.98
N LEU A 29 11.18 0.75 10.09
CA LEU A 29 11.55 -0.66 10.17
C LEU A 29 13.07 -0.86 10.08
N TYR A 30 13.77 -0.12 9.21
CA TYR A 30 15.23 -0.14 9.15
C TYR A 30 15.89 0.10 10.52
N ASN A 31 15.36 1.05 11.30
CA ASN A 31 15.94 1.40 12.60
C ASN A 31 15.55 0.43 13.74
N ILE A 32 14.54 -0.43 13.53
CA ILE A 32 13.85 -1.12 14.63
C ILE A 32 13.83 -2.67 14.45
N ILE A 33 14.05 -3.20 13.24
CA ILE A 33 13.82 -4.63 12.93
C ILE A 33 14.81 -5.61 13.60
N GLY A 34 15.98 -5.15 14.03
CA GLY A 34 17.02 -6.01 14.62
C GLY A 34 18.05 -6.48 13.58
N PRO A 35 18.90 -7.48 13.90
CA PRO A 35 20.17 -7.75 13.19
C PRO A 35 20.05 -8.29 11.75
N GLY A 36 18.83 -8.45 11.19
CA GLY A 36 18.60 -8.98 9.84
C GLY A 36 18.30 -7.91 8.78
N VAL A 37 18.24 -6.62 9.14
CA VAL A 37 18.10 -5.52 8.18
C VAL A 37 19.43 -4.76 8.12
N HIS A 38 20.07 -4.78 6.94
CA HIS A 38 21.41 -4.23 6.76
C HIS A 38 21.38 -2.91 6.00
N THR A 39 20.35 -2.68 5.18
CA THR A 39 20.21 -1.48 4.36
C THR A 39 18.82 -0.86 4.46
N LEU A 40 18.72 0.43 4.11
CA LEU A 40 17.44 1.13 3.99
C LEU A 40 16.50 0.46 2.96
N LEU A 41 17.09 -0.15 1.92
CA LEU A 41 16.33 -0.86 0.90
C LEU A 41 15.67 -2.13 1.45
N ASP A 42 16.30 -2.84 2.38
CA ASP A 42 15.71 -4.02 3.02
C ASP A 42 14.49 -3.64 3.87
N GLY A 43 14.55 -2.48 4.55
CA GLY A 43 13.42 -1.92 5.29
C GLY A 43 12.26 -1.55 4.36
N ALA A 44 12.55 -0.83 3.27
CA ALA A 44 11.55 -0.48 2.25
C ALA A 44 10.96 -1.73 1.56
N TRP A 45 11.78 -2.74 1.29
CA TRP A 45 11.35 -4.03 0.75
C TRP A 45 10.39 -4.75 1.70
N SER A 46 10.76 -4.87 2.97
CA SER A 46 9.91 -5.47 4.01
C SER A 46 8.57 -4.74 4.12
N ALA A 47 8.58 -3.40 4.09
CA ALA A 47 7.36 -2.60 4.09
C ALA A 47 6.51 -2.83 2.83
N TRP A 48 7.12 -2.90 1.65
CA TRP A 48 6.43 -3.10 0.37
C TRP A 48 5.72 -4.44 0.30
N VAL A 49 6.43 -5.53 0.62
CA VAL A 49 5.86 -6.90 0.58
C VAL A 49 4.78 -7.09 1.65
N THR A 50 4.87 -6.35 2.76
CA THR A 50 3.85 -6.33 3.82
C THR A 50 2.60 -5.56 3.39
N LEU A 51 2.76 -4.35 2.85
CA LEU A 51 1.66 -3.51 2.38
C LEU A 51 0.82 -4.22 1.30
N THR A 52 1.50 -4.93 0.41
CA THR A 52 0.89 -5.70 -0.70
C THR A 52 0.40 -7.08 -0.28
N HIS A 53 0.61 -7.49 0.97
CA HIS A 53 0.28 -8.82 1.51
C HIS A 53 0.98 -9.99 0.82
N VAL A 54 2.05 -9.75 0.06
CA VAL A 54 2.86 -10.81 -0.54
C VAL A 54 3.61 -11.57 0.55
N GLY A 55 4.28 -10.84 1.46
CA GLY A 55 4.87 -11.40 2.68
C GLY A 55 5.85 -12.56 2.46
N PHE A 56 6.89 -12.38 1.63
CA PHE A 56 7.89 -13.42 1.37
C PHE A 56 8.57 -13.99 2.63
N GLY A 57 8.68 -13.20 3.69
CA GLY A 57 9.21 -13.63 4.98
C GLY A 57 10.75 -13.68 5.05
N ASP A 58 11.43 -13.19 4.03
CA ASP A 58 12.88 -13.05 3.94
C ASP A 58 13.43 -11.94 4.84
N VAL A 59 12.71 -10.82 4.95
CA VAL A 59 13.04 -9.71 5.86
C VAL A 59 11.83 -9.41 6.76
N VAL A 60 11.94 -9.79 8.04
CA VAL A 60 10.84 -9.67 9.02
C VAL A 60 11.27 -8.99 10.32
N PRO A 61 10.40 -8.16 10.94
CA PRO A 61 10.65 -7.59 12.25
C PRO A 61 10.76 -8.64 13.35
N THR A 62 11.89 -8.65 14.05
CA THR A 62 12.08 -9.54 15.21
C THR A 62 11.78 -8.86 16.54
N SER A 63 11.94 -7.53 16.60
CA SER A 63 11.67 -6.73 17.81
C SER A 63 10.18 -6.56 18.08
N PHE A 64 9.81 -6.34 19.34
CA PHE A 64 8.42 -6.09 19.74
C PHE A 64 7.83 -4.88 19.01
N LEU A 65 8.54 -3.75 18.98
CA LEU A 65 8.11 -2.54 18.30
C LEU A 65 8.00 -2.73 16.79
N GLY A 66 8.94 -3.45 16.18
CA GLY A 66 8.88 -3.76 14.75
C GLY A 66 7.65 -4.61 14.40
N ARG A 67 7.30 -5.59 15.24
CA ARG A 67 6.08 -6.39 15.07
C ARG A 67 4.82 -5.54 15.17
N VAL A 68 4.73 -4.66 16.17
CA VAL A 68 3.60 -3.73 16.31
C VAL A 68 3.45 -2.85 15.07
N LEU A 69 4.56 -2.26 14.58
CA LEU A 69 4.54 -1.41 13.40
C LEU A 69 4.14 -2.18 12.14
N SER A 70 4.66 -3.38 11.93
CA SER A 70 4.25 -4.23 10.80
C SER A 70 2.80 -4.69 10.91
N SER A 71 2.28 -4.98 12.11
CA SER A 71 0.86 -5.29 12.30
C SER A 71 -0.03 -4.11 11.88
N LEU A 72 0.34 -2.88 12.24
CA LEU A 72 -0.37 -1.68 11.79
C LEU A 72 -0.27 -1.51 10.28
N LEU A 73 0.90 -1.76 9.69
CA LEU A 73 1.11 -1.68 8.24
C LEU A 73 0.26 -2.69 7.47
N ILE A 74 0.07 -3.90 8.00
CA ILE A 74 -0.81 -4.93 7.41
C ILE A 74 -2.25 -4.42 7.36
N VAL A 75 -2.80 -3.97 8.50
CA VAL A 75 -4.18 -3.46 8.56
C VAL A 75 -4.37 -2.27 7.64
N PHE A 76 -3.39 -1.36 7.61
CA PHE A 76 -3.40 -0.20 6.72
C PHE A 76 -3.35 -0.60 5.24
N GLY A 77 -2.47 -1.52 4.87
CA GLY A 77 -2.39 -2.06 3.52
C GLY A 77 -3.70 -2.69 3.08
N LEU A 78 -4.40 -3.39 3.98
CA LEU A 78 -5.67 -4.05 3.67
C LEU A 78 -6.75 -3.02 3.30
N ILE A 79 -6.84 -1.94 4.07
CA ILE A 79 -7.75 -0.83 3.81
C ILE A 79 -7.41 -0.16 2.46
N LEU A 80 -6.13 0.12 2.21
CA LEU A 80 -5.70 0.69 0.93
C LEU A 80 -6.00 -0.21 -0.26
N PHE A 81 -5.78 -1.51 -0.12
CA PHE A 81 -6.06 -2.47 -1.19
C PHE A 81 -7.56 -2.51 -1.52
N ALA A 82 -8.43 -2.52 -0.49
CA ALA A 82 -9.87 -2.46 -0.68
C ALA A 82 -10.31 -1.16 -1.39
N LEU A 83 -9.75 -0.01 -1.00
CA LEU A 83 -10.01 1.27 -1.65
C LEU A 83 -9.51 1.30 -3.10
N PHE A 84 -8.34 0.72 -3.36
CA PHE A 84 -7.79 0.60 -4.71
C PHE A 84 -8.71 -0.23 -5.61
N THR A 85 -9.17 -1.39 -5.14
CA THR A 85 -10.12 -2.24 -5.88
C THR A 85 -11.44 -1.50 -6.14
N ALA A 86 -11.97 -0.79 -5.15
CA ALA A 86 -13.20 -0.02 -5.29
C ALA A 86 -13.05 1.12 -6.32
N ALA A 87 -11.96 1.90 -6.24
CA ALA A 87 -11.68 2.98 -7.17
C ALA A 87 -11.47 2.48 -8.60
N LEU A 88 -10.77 1.34 -8.77
CA LEU A 88 -10.64 0.69 -10.07
C LEU A 88 -12.00 0.24 -10.61
N SER A 89 -12.82 -0.42 -9.79
CA SER A 89 -14.16 -0.87 -10.19
C SER A 89 -15.03 0.29 -10.67
N ALA A 90 -15.03 1.41 -9.93
CA ALA A 90 -15.75 2.63 -10.33
C ALA A 90 -15.23 3.21 -11.65
N ALA A 91 -13.92 3.21 -11.86
CA ALA A 91 -13.31 3.71 -13.11
C ALA A 91 -13.68 2.88 -14.34
N PHE A 92 -13.91 1.57 -14.19
CA PHE A 92 -14.34 0.68 -15.27
C PHE A 92 -15.87 0.65 -15.45
N LEU A 93 -16.65 0.60 -14.36
CA LEU A 93 -18.11 0.58 -14.41
C LEU A 93 -18.71 1.90 -14.93
N GLY A 94 -18.10 3.05 -14.60
CA GLY A 94 -18.51 4.34 -15.14
C GLY A 94 -18.49 4.38 -16.68
N LYS A 95 -17.56 3.64 -17.30
CA LYS A 95 -17.44 3.56 -18.78
C LYS A 95 -18.41 2.56 -19.42
N GLY A 96 -18.88 1.57 -18.66
CA GLY A 96 -19.77 0.51 -19.16
C GLY A 96 -21.24 0.92 -19.25
N LEU A 97 -21.70 1.81 -18.37
CA LEU A 97 -23.09 2.32 -18.37
C LEU A 97 -23.32 3.42 -19.42
N GLU A 98 -22.31 4.26 -19.72
CA GLU A 98 -22.39 5.28 -20.78
C GLU A 98 -22.46 4.66 -22.20
N ALA A 99 -21.99 3.42 -22.39
CA ALA A 99 -22.02 2.72 -23.67
C ALA A 99 -23.33 1.96 -23.96
N LEU A 100 -24.24 1.87 -22.98
CA LEU A 100 -25.48 1.08 -23.05
C LEU A 100 -26.77 1.88 -22.76
N GLY A 101 -26.68 3.19 -22.59
CA GLY A 101 -27.85 4.09 -22.46
C GLY A 101 -28.18 4.82 -23.78
N PRO A 102 -29.47 5.12 -24.04
CA PRO A 102 -29.99 5.59 -25.34
C PRO A 102 -29.49 6.98 -25.77
#